data_AF-A0A662PZN0-F1
#
_entry.id   AF-A0A662PZN0-F1
#
_cell.length_a   1.000
_cell.length_b   1.000
_cell.length_c   1.000
_cell.angle_alpha   90.00
_cell.angle_beta   90.00
_cell.angle_gamma   90.00
#
_symmetry.space_group_name_H-M   'P 1'
#
loop_
_entity.id
_entity.type
_entity.pdbx_description
1 polymer ?
#
loop_
_entity_poly.entity_id
_entity_poly.type
_entity_poly.pdbx_seq_one_letter_code
_entity_poly.pdbx_strand_id
1 'polypeptide(L)'
;MELPEGEAPVPVKAMIYVGLDELRRRRELLVKLSFPSENLGYALRILDDLERLGVREIAFIEAGGRLDPLMLGKGYRGLVLRARLEDEDAALKILRTDSTVSSLEREAEATSLANSVNVGPLLLGYSSKVLVLELIEGTSLDRWLEKVAEEDSGKLKRVLRGCFEDARKLDVIGLDHGELSDVRKHVIVRSSLEPVIIDFGKASKRRRPSNVTSLFSYFAFGPHSRKILKMLEIDDPPLREVREYKRRMDHRSFMKLIRALNLA
;
A
#
# COMPACT_ATOMS: atom_id res chain seq x y z
N MET A 1 -4.41 16.93 13.75
CA MET A 1 -4.17 17.11 15.19
C MET A 1 -2.84 17.81 15.30
N GLU A 2 -2.86 19.12 15.53
CA GLU A 2 -1.64 19.90 15.79
C GLU A 2 -1.07 19.51 17.16
N LEU A 3 0.25 19.45 17.25
CA LEU A 3 0.99 19.26 18.49
C LEU A 3 1.24 20.63 19.14
N PRO A 4 1.13 20.75 20.47
CA PRO A 4 1.45 21.98 21.18
C PRO A 4 2.97 22.22 21.20
N GLU A 5 3.36 23.49 21.13
CA GLU A 5 4.75 23.92 21.28
C GLU A 5 5.24 23.71 22.72
N GLY A 6 6.47 23.18 22.85
CA GLY A 6 7.20 23.19 24.13
C GLY A 6 7.59 21.81 24.66
N GLU A 7 8.24 20.97 23.86
CA GLU A 7 9.12 19.91 24.38
C GLU A 7 10.43 19.94 23.60
N ALA A 8 11.55 19.72 24.31
CA ALA A 8 12.90 19.61 23.77
C ALA A 8 12.92 18.74 22.49
N PRO A 9 13.85 18.97 21.54
CA PRO A 9 13.91 18.16 20.35
C PRO A 9 14.00 16.69 20.74
N VAL A 10 12.92 15.95 20.49
CA VAL A 10 12.90 14.49 20.61
C VAL A 10 14.11 14.01 19.82
N PRO A 11 15.03 13.22 20.41
CA PRO A 11 16.23 12.80 19.71
C PRO A 11 15.81 12.16 18.40
N VAL A 12 16.43 12.61 17.30
CA VAL A 12 16.25 12.04 15.97
C VAL A 12 16.41 10.54 16.14
N LYS A 13 15.32 9.77 15.96
CA LYS A 13 15.37 8.32 16.06
C LYS A 13 16.37 7.84 15.03
N ALA A 14 17.55 7.42 15.47
CA ALA A 14 18.55 6.88 14.57
C ALA A 14 17.99 5.60 13.95
N MET A 15 17.84 5.62 12.62
CA MET A 15 17.56 4.42 11.86
C MET A 15 18.88 3.68 11.66
N ILE A 16 18.93 2.41 12.05
CA ILE A 16 20.09 1.54 11.85
C ILE A 16 19.68 0.32 11.05
N TYR A 17 20.52 -0.12 10.12
CA TYR A 17 20.35 -1.40 9.46
C TYR A 17 21.08 -2.47 10.27
N VAL A 18 20.40 -3.59 10.51
CA VAL A 18 20.95 -4.74 11.22
C VAL A 18 21.00 -5.91 10.24
N GLY A 19 22.20 -6.43 10.01
CA GLY A 19 22.43 -7.56 9.12
C GLY A 19 21.84 -8.87 9.64
N LEU A 20 21.45 -9.78 8.73
CA LEU A 20 20.85 -11.06 9.10
C LEU A 20 21.75 -11.91 10.03
N ASP A 21 23.06 -11.88 9.82
CA ASP A 21 24.04 -12.54 10.70
C ASP A 21 24.05 -11.98 12.13
N GLU A 22 23.89 -10.66 12.27
CA GLU A 22 23.77 -10.03 13.57
C GLU A 22 22.43 -10.39 14.22
N LEU A 23 21.32 -10.34 13.47
CA LEU A 23 20.02 -10.80 13.97
C LEU A 23 20.08 -12.24 14.46
N ARG A 24 20.78 -13.14 13.75
CA ARG A 24 20.98 -14.53 14.16
C ARG A 24 21.62 -14.67 15.54
N ARG A 25 22.55 -13.77 15.89
CA ARG A 25 23.25 -13.74 17.20
C ARG A 25 22.45 -13.00 18.28
N ARG A 26 21.59 -12.06 17.89
CA ARG A 26 20.81 -11.20 18.78
C ARG A 26 19.38 -11.68 18.89
N ARG A 27 19.18 -12.70 19.73
CA ARG A 27 17.87 -13.34 19.95
C ARG A 27 16.76 -12.33 20.26
N GLU A 28 17.06 -11.30 21.03
CA GLU A 28 16.13 -10.24 21.43
C GLU A 28 15.61 -9.40 20.25
N LEU A 29 16.38 -9.30 19.16
CA LEU A 29 15.95 -8.65 17.93
C LEU A 29 15.27 -9.63 16.99
N LEU A 30 15.83 -10.84 16.86
CA LEU A 30 15.31 -11.88 15.96
C LEU A 30 13.85 -12.22 16.23
N VAL A 31 13.49 -12.43 17.51
CA VAL A 31 12.12 -12.81 17.88
C VAL A 31 11.07 -11.77 17.47
N LYS A 32 11.47 -10.51 17.22
CA LYS A 32 10.57 -9.45 16.75
C LYS A 32 10.05 -9.68 15.33
N LEU A 33 10.71 -10.53 14.55
CA LEU A 33 10.21 -10.99 13.24
C LEU A 33 9.06 -11.99 13.37
N SER A 34 8.81 -12.53 14.56
CA SER A 34 7.75 -13.50 14.87
C SER A 34 6.56 -12.85 15.58
N PHE A 35 6.11 -11.71 15.05
CA PHE A 35 5.05 -10.93 15.68
C PHE A 35 3.67 -11.62 15.58
N PRO A 36 2.83 -11.59 16.65
CA PRO A 36 3.12 -11.07 18.00
C PRO A 36 3.70 -12.10 18.98
N SER A 37 3.82 -13.37 18.59
CA SER A 37 4.14 -14.46 19.53
C SER A 37 5.57 -14.46 20.08
N GLU A 38 6.51 -13.78 19.41
CA GLU A 38 7.95 -13.85 19.68
C GLU A 38 8.50 -15.29 19.65
N ASN A 39 7.86 -16.18 18.89
CA ASN A 39 8.27 -17.57 18.75
C ASN A 39 9.61 -17.66 17.98
N LEU A 40 10.65 -18.15 18.66
CA LEU A 40 12.00 -18.28 18.08
C LEU A 40 12.06 -19.20 16.86
N GLY A 41 11.34 -20.33 16.88
CA GLY A 41 11.33 -21.28 15.77
C GLY A 41 10.73 -20.67 14.49
N TYR A 42 9.68 -19.87 14.64
CA TYR A 42 9.11 -19.10 13.52
C TYR A 42 10.07 -17.99 13.07
N ALA A 43 10.68 -17.26 14.00
CA ALA A 43 11.66 -16.21 13.67
C ALA A 43 12.86 -16.75 12.87
N LEU A 44 13.39 -17.93 13.24
CA LEU A 44 14.47 -18.59 12.50
C LEU A 44 14.03 -18.99 11.08
N ARG A 45 12.80 -19.49 10.91
CA ARG A 45 12.25 -19.77 9.57
C ARG A 45 12.12 -18.51 8.72
N ILE A 46 11.68 -17.41 9.32
CA ILE A 46 11.64 -16.11 8.63
C ILE A 46 13.05 -15.72 8.22
N LEU A 47 14.03 -15.80 9.12
CA LEU A 47 15.43 -15.48 8.81
C LEU A 47 15.98 -16.29 7.62
N ASP A 48 15.72 -17.60 7.59
CA ASP A 48 16.13 -18.46 6.48
C ASP A 48 15.41 -18.11 5.16
N ASP A 49 14.12 -17.74 5.21
CA ASP A 49 13.38 -17.23 4.05
C ASP A 49 13.99 -15.91 3.54
N LEU A 50 14.38 -15.00 4.44
CA LEU A 50 15.01 -13.72 4.09
C LEU A 50 16.35 -13.93 3.38
N GLU A 51 17.20 -14.83 3.90
CA GLU A 51 18.49 -15.18 3.29
C GLU A 51 18.30 -15.73 1.86
N ARG A 52 17.32 -16.63 1.66
CA ARG A 52 17.01 -17.20 0.34
C ARG A 52 16.47 -16.16 -0.65
N LEU A 53 15.72 -15.18 -0.15
CA LEU A 53 15.16 -14.09 -0.94
C LEU A 53 16.17 -12.96 -1.18
N GLY A 54 17.41 -13.08 -0.71
CA GLY A 54 18.48 -12.11 -0.94
C GLY A 54 18.45 -10.88 -0.04
N VAL A 55 17.57 -10.85 0.97
CA VAL A 55 17.52 -9.77 1.95
C VAL A 55 18.79 -9.81 2.80
N ARG A 56 19.44 -8.66 2.98
CA ARG A 56 20.71 -8.56 3.71
C ARG A 56 20.56 -7.94 5.09
N GLU A 57 19.69 -6.96 5.19
CA GLU A 57 19.55 -6.16 6.41
C GLU A 57 18.09 -5.78 6.64
N ILE A 58 17.72 -5.58 7.92
CA ILE A 58 16.42 -5.04 8.31
C ILE A 58 16.67 -3.73 9.04
N ALA A 59 15.88 -2.70 8.73
CA ALA A 59 15.98 -1.43 9.43
C ALA A 59 15.33 -1.52 10.81
N PHE A 60 16.01 -0.96 11.81
CA PHE A 60 15.55 -0.78 13.18
C PHE A 60 15.58 0.70 13.55
N ILE A 61 14.75 1.07 14.52
CA ILE A 61 14.75 2.38 15.15
C ILE A 61 15.05 2.24 16.63
N GLU A 62 15.90 3.12 17.15
CA GLU A 62 16.13 3.22 18.59
C GLU A 62 15.14 4.19 19.22
N ALA A 63 14.43 3.72 20.26
CA ALA A 63 13.58 4.57 21.09
C ALA A 63 13.62 4.08 22.54
N GLY A 64 14.01 4.97 23.47
CA GLY A 64 14.04 4.65 24.90
C GLY A 64 14.97 3.48 25.26
N GLY A 65 16.12 3.36 24.58
CA GLY A 65 17.11 2.29 24.78
C GLY A 65 16.68 0.91 24.23
N ARG A 66 15.60 0.85 23.44
CA ARG A 66 15.14 -0.36 22.76
C ARG A 66 15.25 -0.17 21.26
N LEU A 67 15.76 -1.20 20.58
CA LEU A 67 15.78 -1.30 19.13
C LEU A 67 14.58 -2.09 18.64
N ASP A 68 13.64 -1.44 17.96
CA ASP A 68 12.48 -2.10 17.35
C ASP A 68 12.57 -2.04 15.82
N PRO A 69 12.10 -3.08 15.10
CA PRO A 69 12.06 -3.03 13.64
C PRO A 69 11.33 -1.78 13.15
N LEU A 70 11.89 -1.10 12.15
CA LEU A 70 11.25 0.05 11.52
C LEU A 70 10.02 -0.42 10.75
N MET A 71 8.86 -0.23 11.38
CA MET A 71 7.57 -0.61 10.81
C MET A 71 7.08 0.47 9.86
N LEU A 72 6.86 0.08 8.61
CA LEU A 72 6.20 0.89 7.59
C LEU A 72 4.67 0.80 7.70
N GLY A 73 4.17 -0.33 8.20
CA GLY A 73 2.75 -0.55 8.40
C GLY A 73 2.47 -1.80 9.24
N LYS A 74 1.35 -1.77 9.96
CA LYS A 74 0.78 -2.94 10.65
C LYS A 74 -0.54 -3.28 9.98
N GLY A 75 -0.55 -4.37 9.21
CA GLY A 75 -1.78 -4.94 8.67
C GLY A 75 -2.41 -5.94 9.64
N TYR A 76 -3.66 -6.33 9.37
CA TYR A 76 -4.32 -7.43 10.08
C TYR A 76 -3.61 -8.78 9.86
N ARG A 77 -2.94 -8.95 8.71
CA ARG A 77 -2.33 -10.23 8.28
C ARG A 77 -0.81 -10.27 8.36
N GLY A 78 -0.16 -9.11 8.40
CA GLY A 78 1.29 -9.03 8.25
C GLY A 78 1.90 -7.81 8.92
N LEU A 79 3.17 -7.95 9.28
CA LEU A 79 4.05 -6.87 9.70
C LEU A 79 4.81 -6.37 8.46
N VAL A 80 4.75 -5.07 8.15
CA VAL A 80 5.51 -4.48 7.03
C VAL A 80 6.68 -3.67 7.59
N LEU A 81 7.89 -4.06 7.22
CA LEU A 81 9.16 -3.50 7.68
C LEU A 81 9.94 -2.88 6.52
N ARG A 82 10.83 -1.94 6.81
CA ARG A 82 11.88 -1.52 5.86
C ARG A 82 13.05 -2.51 5.96
N ALA A 83 13.52 -2.99 4.82
CA ALA A 83 14.64 -3.91 4.72
C ALA A 83 15.50 -3.53 3.51
N ARG A 84 16.67 -4.15 3.38
CA ARG A 84 17.56 -3.98 2.24
C ARG A 84 17.70 -5.28 1.47
N LEU A 85 17.38 -5.24 0.18
CA LEU A 85 17.63 -6.29 -0.79
C LEU A 85 18.89 -5.88 -1.56
N GLU A 86 19.99 -6.61 -1.35
CA GLU A 86 21.32 -6.19 -1.82
C GLU A 86 21.67 -4.78 -1.29
N ASP A 87 21.73 -3.77 -2.16
CA ASP A 87 22.00 -2.36 -1.82
C ASP A 87 20.75 -1.47 -1.86
N GLU A 88 19.59 -2.01 -2.25
CA GLU A 88 18.36 -1.27 -2.48
C GLU A 88 17.34 -1.46 -1.35
N ASP A 89 16.59 -0.40 -1.06
CA ASP A 89 15.55 -0.45 -0.04
C ASP A 89 14.29 -1.16 -0.54
N ALA A 90 13.75 -2.02 0.32
CA ALA A 90 12.57 -2.83 0.05
C ALA A 90 11.55 -2.77 1.19
N ALA A 91 10.28 -3.00 0.86
CA ALA A 91 9.22 -3.25 1.81
C ALA A 91 9.11 -4.75 2.07
N LEU A 92 9.38 -5.17 3.30
CA LEU A 92 9.34 -6.55 3.74
C LEU A 92 8.05 -6.84 4.51
N LYS A 93 7.15 -7.62 3.95
CA LYS A 93 5.93 -8.07 4.62
C LYS A 93 6.10 -9.48 5.16
N ILE A 94 6.00 -9.63 6.47
CA ILE A 94 6.11 -10.89 7.20
C ILE A 94 4.72 -11.30 7.70
N LEU A 95 4.32 -12.54 7.44
CA LEU A 95 3.06 -13.08 7.93
C LEU A 95 3.08 -13.13 9.46
N ARG A 96 2.02 -12.60 10.10
CA ARG A 96 1.91 -12.66 11.56
C ARG A 96 1.60 -14.07 12.03
N THR A 97 2.09 -14.43 13.21
CA THR A 97 1.86 -15.76 13.80
C THR A 97 0.41 -16.00 14.23
N ASP A 98 -0.36 -14.93 14.45
CA ASP A 98 -1.79 -14.96 14.80
C ASP A 98 -2.72 -14.74 13.59
N SER A 99 -2.17 -14.75 12.37
CA SER A 99 -2.93 -14.55 11.14
C SER A 99 -3.87 -15.73 10.87
N THR A 100 -5.10 -15.44 10.40
CA THR A 100 -6.07 -16.48 10.00
C THR A 100 -5.72 -17.16 8.68
N VAL A 101 -4.78 -16.61 7.92
CA VAL A 101 -4.26 -17.21 6.69
C VAL A 101 -2.92 -17.90 6.96
N SER A 102 -2.71 -19.04 6.33
CA SER A 102 -1.50 -19.85 6.51
C SER A 102 -0.35 -19.48 5.58
N SER A 103 -0.60 -18.72 4.50
CA SER A 103 0.39 -18.42 3.47
C SER A 103 0.15 -17.05 2.82
N LEU A 104 1.23 -16.39 2.39
CA LEU A 104 1.23 -15.16 1.60
C LEU A 104 1.25 -15.41 0.07
N GLU A 105 1.32 -16.66 -0.39
CA GLU A 105 1.41 -17.00 -1.82
C GLU A 105 0.27 -16.41 -2.65
N ARG A 106 -0.96 -16.43 -2.14
CA ARG A 106 -2.11 -15.84 -2.86
C ARG A 106 -1.96 -14.33 -3.04
N GLU A 107 -1.35 -13.65 -2.07
CA GLU A 107 -1.07 -12.23 -2.19
C GLU A 107 0.09 -11.98 -3.17
N ALA A 108 1.11 -12.85 -3.18
CA ALA A 108 2.18 -12.81 -4.18
C ALA A 108 1.61 -12.98 -5.60
N GLU A 109 0.76 -13.99 -5.83
CA GLU A 109 0.09 -14.24 -7.11
C GLU A 109 -0.76 -13.04 -7.56
N ALA A 110 -1.52 -12.45 -6.64
CA ALA A 110 -2.33 -11.27 -6.95
C ALA A 110 -1.47 -10.05 -7.29
N THR A 111 -0.38 -9.84 -6.55
CA THR A 111 0.57 -8.74 -6.78
C THR A 111 1.29 -8.92 -8.12
N SER A 112 1.77 -10.13 -8.41
CA SER A 112 2.38 -10.48 -9.70
C SER A 112 1.42 -10.24 -10.87
N LEU A 113 0.15 -10.61 -10.73
CA LEU A 113 -0.88 -10.33 -11.73
C LEU A 113 -1.12 -8.82 -11.90
N ALA A 114 -1.14 -8.03 -10.83
CA ALA A 114 -1.23 -6.58 -10.92
C ALA A 114 0.01 -5.95 -11.61
N ASN A 115 1.21 -6.44 -11.29
CA ASN A 115 2.46 -6.00 -11.93
C ASN A 115 2.47 -6.29 -13.44
N SER A 116 1.80 -7.35 -13.91
CA SER A 116 1.70 -7.65 -15.35
C SER A 116 1.02 -6.54 -16.18
N VAL A 117 0.30 -5.63 -15.51
CA VAL A 117 -0.29 -4.43 -16.12
C VAL A 117 0.29 -3.13 -15.54
N ASN A 118 1.47 -3.19 -14.92
CA ASN A 118 2.15 -2.06 -14.28
C ASN A 118 1.26 -1.37 -13.25
N VAL A 119 0.66 -2.15 -12.35
CA VAL A 119 -0.09 -1.64 -11.20
C VAL A 119 0.53 -2.19 -9.91
N GLY A 120 0.67 -1.30 -8.94
CA GLY A 120 1.15 -1.60 -7.59
C GLY A 120 2.66 -1.77 -7.48
N PRO A 121 3.18 -2.04 -6.26
CA PRO A 121 4.61 -2.21 -6.03
C PRO A 121 5.14 -3.45 -6.73
N LEU A 122 6.37 -3.41 -7.25
CA LEU A 122 6.99 -4.59 -7.86
C LEU A 122 7.18 -5.70 -6.81
N LEU A 123 6.80 -6.92 -7.17
CA LEU A 123 7.11 -8.12 -6.39
C LEU A 123 8.55 -8.56 -6.69
N LEU A 124 9.42 -8.41 -5.69
CA LEU A 124 10.85 -8.73 -5.80
C LEU A 124 11.15 -10.18 -5.41
N GLY A 125 10.33 -10.77 -4.53
CA GLY A 125 10.46 -12.16 -4.11
C GLY A 125 9.42 -12.54 -3.06
N TYR A 126 9.18 -13.84 -2.86
CA TYR A 126 8.26 -14.31 -1.83
C TYR A 126 8.53 -15.74 -1.36
N SER A 127 8.06 -16.04 -0.15
CA SER A 127 7.89 -17.39 0.41
C SER A 127 6.45 -17.55 0.90
N SER A 128 6.13 -18.70 1.51
CA SER A 128 4.84 -18.85 2.19
C SER A 128 4.63 -17.86 3.35
N LYS A 129 5.69 -17.30 3.95
CA LYS A 129 5.62 -16.41 5.12
C LYS A 129 6.15 -15.01 4.88
N VAL A 130 6.81 -14.77 3.76
CA VAL A 130 7.46 -13.49 3.45
C VAL A 130 7.06 -13.01 2.05
N LEU A 131 6.87 -11.70 1.92
CA LEU A 131 6.75 -10.97 0.66
C LEU A 131 7.78 -9.83 0.66
N VAL A 132 8.62 -9.77 -0.37
CA VAL A 132 9.55 -8.67 -0.61
C VAL A 132 9.00 -7.84 -1.77
N LEU A 133 8.73 -6.58 -1.50
CA LEU A 133 8.13 -5.64 -2.44
C LEU A 133 9.03 -4.43 -2.63
N GLU A 134 8.90 -3.77 -3.76
CA GLU A 134 9.41 -2.41 -3.97
C GLU A 134 8.97 -1.49 -2.82
N LEU A 135 9.90 -0.71 -2.28
CA LEU A 135 9.57 0.32 -1.33
C LEU A 135 8.95 1.54 -2.04
N ILE A 136 7.68 1.80 -1.75
CA ILE A 136 6.98 2.97 -2.28
C ILE A 136 7.15 4.16 -1.33
N GLU A 137 8.03 5.09 -1.70
CA GLU A 137 8.17 6.36 -0.98
C GLU A 137 7.10 7.37 -1.42
N GLY A 138 6.37 7.90 -0.45
CA GLY A 138 5.30 8.86 -0.72
C GLY A 138 4.41 9.13 0.50
N THR A 139 3.29 9.80 0.25
CA THR A 139 2.28 10.11 1.27
C THR A 139 1.04 9.29 1.00
N SER A 140 0.38 8.74 2.03
CA SER A 140 -0.91 8.06 1.83
C SER A 140 -1.93 9.01 1.18
N LEU A 141 -2.79 8.49 0.30
CA LEU A 141 -3.75 9.32 -0.43
C LEU A 141 -4.63 10.16 0.50
N ASP A 142 -5.02 9.62 1.66
CA ASP A 142 -5.79 10.33 2.69
C ASP A 142 -5.07 11.61 3.17
N ARG A 143 -3.81 11.48 3.60
CA ARG A 143 -2.99 12.60 4.05
C ARG A 143 -2.65 13.56 2.92
N TRP A 144 -2.50 13.03 1.70
CA TRP A 144 -2.25 13.86 0.53
C TRP A 144 -3.48 14.71 0.19
N LEU A 145 -4.68 14.14 0.25
CA LEU A 145 -5.95 14.85 0.05
C LEU A 145 -6.22 15.89 1.15
N GLU A 146 -5.82 15.64 2.39
CA GLU A 146 -5.87 16.65 3.46
C GLU A 146 -5.02 17.88 3.10
N LYS A 147 -3.81 17.67 2.58
CA LYS A 147 -2.79 18.71 2.37
C LYS A 147 -2.88 19.44 1.02
N VAL A 148 -3.43 18.82 -0.02
CA VAL A 148 -3.50 19.46 -1.35
C VAL A 148 -4.32 20.75 -1.26
N ALA A 149 -3.82 21.86 -1.79
CA ALA A 149 -4.51 23.14 -1.76
C ALA A 149 -5.68 23.13 -2.76
N GLU A 150 -6.76 23.89 -2.52
CA GLU A 150 -7.93 23.86 -3.40
C GLU A 150 -7.62 24.47 -4.78
N GLU A 151 -6.71 25.44 -4.83
CA GLU A 151 -6.15 26.05 -6.04
C GLU A 151 -5.32 25.08 -6.89
N ASP A 152 -4.82 23.99 -6.29
CA ASP A 152 -3.99 22.97 -6.94
C ASP A 152 -4.84 21.88 -7.65
N SER A 153 -5.98 22.25 -8.24
CA SER A 153 -6.92 21.31 -8.90
C SER A 153 -6.26 20.45 -9.97
N GLY A 154 -5.23 20.96 -10.67
CA GLY A 154 -4.45 20.19 -11.63
C GLY A 154 -3.70 19.00 -11.02
N LYS A 155 -3.13 19.16 -9.80
CA LYS A 155 -2.46 18.06 -9.09
C LYS A 155 -3.46 16.99 -8.67
N LEU A 156 -4.62 17.41 -8.17
CA LEU A 156 -5.72 16.50 -7.83
C LEU A 156 -6.16 15.71 -9.06
N LYS A 157 -6.46 16.39 -10.17
CA LYS A 157 -6.89 15.75 -11.42
C LYS A 157 -5.88 14.70 -11.88
N ARG A 158 -4.57 15.00 -11.85
CA ARG A 158 -3.50 14.06 -12.20
C ARG A 158 -3.51 12.80 -11.31
N VAL A 159 -3.56 12.97 -9.99
CA VAL A 159 -3.56 11.84 -9.05
C VAL A 159 -4.82 10.99 -9.21
N LEU A 160 -6.00 11.61 -9.23
CA LEU A 160 -7.27 10.88 -9.38
C LEU A 160 -7.36 10.15 -10.72
N ARG A 161 -6.89 10.78 -11.80
CA ARG A 161 -6.80 10.15 -13.12
C ARG A 161 -5.94 8.88 -13.07
N GLY A 162 -4.74 8.95 -12.49
CA GLY A 162 -3.87 7.79 -12.31
C GLY A 162 -4.53 6.67 -11.50
N CYS A 163 -5.20 7.01 -10.40
CA CYS A 163 -5.95 6.03 -9.59
C CYS A 163 -7.01 5.31 -10.43
N PHE A 164 -7.79 6.04 -11.22
CA PHE A 164 -8.84 5.46 -12.07
C PHE A 164 -8.26 4.61 -13.21
N GLU A 165 -7.13 5.01 -13.80
CA GLU A 165 -6.45 4.23 -14.83
C GLU A 165 -5.93 2.90 -14.27
N ASP A 166 -5.29 2.91 -13.10
CA ASP A 166 -4.80 1.70 -12.46
C ASP A 166 -5.93 0.77 -12.03
N ALA A 167 -6.99 1.33 -11.41
CA ALA A 167 -8.19 0.55 -11.11
C ALA A 167 -8.84 -0.04 -12.37
N ARG A 168 -8.81 0.69 -13.50
CA ARG A 168 -9.31 0.19 -14.77
C ARG A 168 -8.46 -0.98 -15.28
N LYS A 169 -7.14 -0.88 -15.24
CA LYS A 169 -6.24 -1.98 -15.63
C LYS A 169 -6.52 -3.25 -14.81
N LEU A 170 -6.71 -3.11 -13.50
CA LEU A 170 -7.11 -4.23 -12.63
C LEU A 170 -8.48 -4.82 -13.01
N ASP A 171 -9.47 -3.97 -13.29
CA ASP A 171 -10.78 -4.42 -13.76
C ASP A 171 -10.69 -5.20 -15.09
N VAL A 172 -9.86 -4.74 -16.04
CA VAL A 172 -9.67 -5.40 -17.36
C VAL A 172 -9.15 -6.83 -17.19
N ILE A 173 -8.15 -7.04 -16.33
CA ILE A 173 -7.54 -8.35 -16.13
C ILE A 173 -8.33 -9.26 -15.18
N GLY A 174 -9.49 -8.80 -14.70
CA GLY A 174 -10.34 -9.60 -13.82
C GLY A 174 -9.85 -9.66 -12.36
N LEU A 175 -9.01 -8.72 -11.92
CA LEU A 175 -8.47 -8.71 -10.55
C LEU A 175 -9.21 -7.68 -9.69
N ASP A 176 -10.09 -8.13 -8.80
CA ASP A 176 -10.76 -7.27 -7.82
C ASP A 176 -9.88 -7.08 -6.59
N HIS A 177 -9.46 -5.86 -6.27
CA HIS A 177 -8.62 -5.56 -5.10
C HIS A 177 -9.35 -5.85 -3.77
N GLY A 178 -10.65 -5.58 -3.73
CA GLY A 178 -11.50 -5.86 -2.56
C GLY A 178 -11.40 -4.87 -1.38
N GLU A 179 -10.53 -3.85 -1.45
CA GLU A 179 -10.37 -2.85 -0.36
C GLU A 179 -10.36 -1.39 -0.84
N LEU A 180 -10.49 -1.15 -2.14
CA LEU A 180 -10.53 0.22 -2.71
C LEU A 180 -11.80 1.01 -2.36
N SER A 181 -12.72 0.47 -1.56
CA SER A 181 -13.79 1.28 -0.95
C SER A 181 -13.31 2.08 0.26
N ASP A 182 -12.18 1.70 0.87
CA ASP A 182 -11.47 2.47 1.89
C ASP A 182 -10.06 2.84 1.40
N VAL A 183 -10.00 3.68 0.36
CA VAL A 183 -8.75 4.01 -0.35
C VAL A 183 -7.68 4.65 0.55
N ARG A 184 -8.07 5.20 1.71
CA ARG A 184 -7.22 6.00 2.61
C ARG A 184 -5.85 5.38 2.91
N LYS A 185 -5.82 4.06 3.04
CA LYS A 185 -4.62 3.29 3.44
C LYS A 185 -4.07 2.40 2.33
N HIS A 186 -4.71 2.36 1.16
CA HIS A 186 -4.40 1.44 0.07
C HIS A 186 -3.85 2.14 -1.18
N VAL A 187 -3.63 3.46 -1.11
CA VAL A 187 -2.94 4.22 -2.16
C VAL A 187 -1.88 5.11 -1.52
N ILE A 188 -0.66 5.06 -2.07
CA ILE A 188 0.42 5.99 -1.76
C ILE A 188 0.62 6.89 -2.98
N VAL A 189 0.75 8.20 -2.75
CA VAL A 189 1.05 9.20 -3.79
C VAL A 189 2.53 9.56 -3.67
N ARG A 190 3.30 9.27 -4.72
CA ARG A 190 4.71 9.66 -4.83
C ARG A 190 4.83 11.19 -4.93
N SER A 191 6.03 11.70 -4.66
CA SER A 191 6.36 13.12 -4.90
C SER A 191 6.15 13.54 -6.36
N SER A 192 6.25 12.60 -7.31
CA SER A 192 5.97 12.77 -8.74
C SER A 192 4.48 12.88 -9.10
N LEU A 193 3.57 12.83 -8.11
CA LEU A 193 2.10 12.75 -8.25
C LEU A 193 1.60 11.46 -8.91
N GLU A 194 2.43 10.43 -8.95
CA GLU A 194 2.02 9.09 -9.35
C GLU A 194 1.37 8.36 -8.16
N PRO A 195 0.10 7.92 -8.28
CA PRO A 195 -0.51 7.06 -7.28
C PRO A 195 -0.06 5.60 -7.46
N VAL A 196 0.13 4.90 -6.35
CA VAL A 196 0.46 3.47 -6.33
C VAL A 196 -0.53 2.76 -5.43
N ILE A 197 -1.30 1.83 -6.00
CA ILE A 197 -2.21 0.95 -5.26
C ILE A 197 -1.38 -0.13 -4.53
N ILE A 198 -1.59 -0.30 -3.24
CA ILE A 198 -0.84 -1.22 -2.38
C ILE A 198 -1.75 -2.20 -1.63
N ASP A 199 -1.15 -3.29 -1.16
CA ASP A 199 -1.80 -4.36 -0.37
C ASP A 199 -2.86 -5.17 -1.14
N PHE A 200 -2.39 -6.12 -1.95
CA PHE A 200 -3.26 -7.05 -2.68
C PHE A 200 -3.73 -8.24 -1.84
N GLY A 201 -3.59 -8.18 -0.50
CA GLY A 201 -3.91 -9.31 0.38
C GLY A 201 -5.36 -9.78 0.28
N LYS A 202 -6.33 -8.88 0.01
CA LYS A 202 -7.74 -9.24 -0.19
C LYS A 202 -8.14 -9.38 -1.66
N ALA A 203 -7.20 -9.26 -2.58
CA ALA A 203 -7.50 -9.32 -3.99
C ALA A 203 -8.04 -10.70 -4.41
N SER A 204 -8.87 -10.73 -5.45
CA SER A 204 -9.50 -11.95 -5.93
C SER A 204 -9.81 -11.90 -7.41
N LYS A 205 -9.54 -13.03 -8.08
CA LYS A 205 -9.96 -13.28 -9.47
C LYS A 205 -11.36 -13.89 -9.58
N ARG A 206 -11.97 -14.26 -8.44
CA ARG A 206 -13.29 -14.92 -8.42
C ARG A 206 -14.44 -13.93 -8.34
N ARG A 207 -14.21 -12.76 -7.73
CA ARG A 207 -15.21 -11.69 -7.63
C ARG A 207 -15.23 -10.90 -8.93
N ARG A 208 -16.41 -10.42 -9.32
CA ARG A 208 -16.52 -9.45 -10.41
C ARG A 208 -15.82 -8.15 -9.99
N PRO A 209 -14.80 -7.68 -10.73
CA PRO A 209 -14.05 -6.48 -10.37
C PRO A 209 -14.94 -5.25 -10.17
N SER A 210 -14.61 -4.49 -9.14
CA SER A 210 -15.28 -3.25 -8.75
C SER A 210 -14.32 -2.09 -8.55
N ASN A 211 -13.05 -2.19 -8.95
CA ASN A 211 -12.01 -1.26 -8.54
C ASN A 211 -12.35 0.19 -8.90
N VAL A 212 -12.74 0.45 -10.16
CA VAL A 212 -13.14 1.80 -10.60
C VAL A 212 -14.39 2.28 -9.86
N THR A 213 -15.38 1.40 -9.66
CA THR A 213 -16.59 1.78 -8.94
C THR A 213 -16.35 2.06 -7.46
N SER A 214 -15.42 1.33 -6.83
CA SER A 214 -15.04 1.53 -5.43
C SER A 214 -14.28 2.85 -5.24
N LEU A 215 -13.34 3.16 -6.14
CA LEU A 215 -12.68 4.48 -6.17
C LEU A 215 -13.69 5.61 -6.37
N PHE A 216 -14.59 5.46 -7.34
CA PHE A 216 -15.66 6.43 -7.55
C PHE A 216 -16.48 6.65 -6.29
N SER A 217 -16.92 5.58 -5.61
CA SER A 217 -17.69 5.69 -4.38
C SER A 217 -16.92 6.43 -3.29
N TYR A 218 -15.63 6.17 -3.13
CA TYR A 218 -14.79 6.87 -2.16
C TYR A 218 -14.63 8.36 -2.51
N PHE A 219 -14.35 8.71 -3.76
CA PHE A 219 -14.17 10.11 -4.16
C PHE A 219 -15.48 10.91 -4.18
N ALA A 220 -16.61 10.28 -4.50
CA ALA A 220 -17.91 10.94 -4.56
C ALA A 220 -18.62 11.02 -3.20
N PHE A 221 -18.38 10.07 -2.28
CA PHE A 221 -19.15 9.93 -1.04
C PHE A 221 -18.30 9.71 0.22
N GLY A 222 -16.98 9.63 0.08
CA GLY A 222 -16.06 9.45 1.21
C GLY A 222 -15.75 10.75 1.96
N PRO A 223 -14.83 10.69 2.95
CA PRO A 223 -14.54 11.82 3.85
C PRO A 223 -14.09 13.10 3.14
N HIS A 224 -13.37 12.97 2.02
CA HIS A 224 -12.84 14.11 1.25
C HIS A 224 -13.75 14.51 0.08
N SER A 225 -14.95 13.94 -0.05
CA SER A 225 -15.78 14.09 -1.25
C SER A 225 -16.13 15.53 -1.59
N ARG A 226 -16.52 16.33 -0.59
CA ARG A 226 -16.87 17.75 -0.81
C ARG A 226 -15.71 18.52 -1.43
N LYS A 227 -14.50 18.35 -0.89
CA LYS A 227 -13.28 18.99 -1.39
C LYS A 227 -12.96 18.51 -2.81
N ILE A 228 -13.00 17.20 -3.03
CA ILE A 228 -12.74 16.59 -4.34
C ILE A 228 -13.72 17.11 -5.39
N LEU A 229 -15.03 17.02 -5.14
CA LEU A 229 -16.08 17.45 -6.07
C LEU A 229 -15.99 18.94 -6.38
N LYS A 230 -15.71 19.78 -5.37
CA LYS A 230 -15.45 21.21 -5.56
C LYS A 230 -14.25 21.46 -6.48
N MET A 231 -13.12 20.80 -6.23
CA MET A 231 -11.90 20.94 -7.04
C MET A 231 -12.05 20.34 -8.45
N LEU A 232 -12.97 19.40 -8.65
CA LEU A 232 -13.34 18.86 -9.95
C LEU A 232 -14.43 19.67 -10.65
N GLU A 233 -15.03 20.68 -10.00
CA GLU A 233 -16.15 21.48 -10.53
C GLU A 233 -17.35 20.59 -10.89
N ILE A 234 -17.70 19.69 -9.97
CA ILE A 234 -18.82 18.74 -10.11
C ILE A 234 -19.83 19.01 -9.00
N ASP A 235 -21.03 19.42 -9.38
CA ASP A 235 -22.14 19.58 -8.43
C ASP A 235 -22.73 18.21 -8.05
N ASP A 236 -23.04 17.38 -9.06
CA ASP A 236 -23.64 16.07 -8.90
C ASP A 236 -22.72 14.95 -9.39
N PRO A 237 -22.38 13.96 -8.54
CA PRO A 237 -21.56 12.82 -8.97
C PRO A 237 -22.18 12.06 -10.15
N PRO A 238 -21.41 11.70 -11.19
CA PRO A 238 -21.91 11.08 -12.43
C PRO A 238 -22.32 9.60 -12.25
N LEU A 239 -23.43 9.38 -11.54
CA LEU A 239 -23.97 8.07 -11.18
C LEU A 239 -24.39 7.24 -12.41
N ARG A 240 -24.81 7.90 -13.49
CA ARG A 240 -25.20 7.24 -14.74
C ARG A 240 -23.98 6.59 -15.40
N GLU A 241 -22.89 7.32 -15.50
CA GLU A 241 -21.66 6.93 -16.18
C GLU A 241 -20.94 5.82 -15.42
N VAL A 242 -20.88 5.90 -14.08
CA VAL A 242 -20.28 4.82 -13.27
C VAL A 242 -21.11 3.53 -13.35
N ARG A 243 -22.44 3.62 -13.41
CA ARG A 243 -23.32 2.46 -13.62
C ARG A 243 -23.15 1.90 -15.04
N GLU A 244 -23.02 2.75 -16.05
CA GLU A 244 -22.72 2.33 -17.42
C GLU A 244 -21.37 1.59 -17.47
N TYR A 245 -20.32 2.14 -16.85
CA TYR A 245 -19.03 1.47 -16.73
C TYR A 245 -19.16 0.13 -16.00
N LYS A 246 -19.85 0.05 -14.86
CA LYS A 246 -20.00 -1.22 -14.14
C LYS A 246 -20.63 -2.30 -15.00
N ARG A 247 -21.62 -1.94 -15.83
CA ARG A 247 -22.33 -2.87 -16.73
C ARG A 247 -21.44 -3.32 -17.89
N ARG A 248 -20.76 -2.38 -18.57
CA ARG A 248 -20.04 -2.63 -19.82
C ARG A 248 -18.57 -2.98 -19.65
N MET A 249 -17.90 -2.33 -18.68
CA MET A 249 -16.48 -2.49 -18.35
C MET A 249 -15.56 -2.38 -19.58
N ASP A 250 -15.89 -1.46 -20.49
CA ASP A 250 -15.18 -1.22 -21.74
C ASP A 250 -14.49 0.17 -21.74
N HIS A 251 -13.57 0.39 -22.68
CA HIS A 251 -12.82 1.66 -22.75
C HIS A 251 -13.74 2.86 -22.98
N ARG A 252 -14.80 2.70 -23.78
CA ARG A 252 -15.75 3.78 -24.09
C ARG A 252 -16.50 4.26 -22.85
N SER A 253 -17.05 3.33 -22.06
CA SER A 253 -17.76 3.64 -20.82
C SER A 253 -16.82 4.20 -19.74
N PHE A 254 -15.57 3.73 -19.69
CA PHE A 254 -14.54 4.32 -18.84
C PHE A 254 -14.26 5.78 -19.20
N MET A 255 -14.02 6.09 -20.48
CA MET A 255 -13.74 7.46 -20.91
C MET A 255 -14.93 8.41 -20.74
N LYS A 256 -16.17 7.90 -20.85
CA LYS A 256 -17.36 8.69 -20.48
C LYS A 256 -17.34 9.09 -19.00
N LEU A 257 -17.06 8.15 -18.11
CA LEU A 257 -16.95 8.41 -16.67
C LEU A 257 -15.85 9.44 -16.38
N ILE A 258 -14.68 9.28 -16.99
CA ILE A 258 -13.57 10.22 -16.82
C ILE A 258 -13.95 11.63 -17.23
N ARG A 259 -14.58 11.80 -18.41
CA ARG A 259 -15.03 13.12 -18.88
C ARG A 259 -16.06 13.72 -17.93
N ALA A 260 -17.00 12.92 -17.45
CA ALA A 260 -18.00 13.36 -16.50
C ALA A 260 -17.41 13.70 -15.11
N LEU A 261 -16.21 13.18 -14.80
CA LEU A 261 -15.44 13.53 -13.61
C LEU A 261 -14.48 14.71 -13.84
N ASN A 262 -14.49 15.35 -15.01
CA ASN A 262 -13.51 16.40 -15.38
C ASN A 262 -12.04 15.95 -15.22
N LEU A 263 -11.77 14.68 -15.55
CA LEU A 263 -10.44 14.03 -15.49
C LEU A 263 -9.88 13.69 -16.88
N ALA A 264 -10.45 14.25 -17.95
CA ALA A 264 -10.11 13.91 -19.33
C ALA A 264 -8.85 14.61 -19.84
#